data_AF-A0A6I2FPQ9-F1
#
_entry.id   AF-A0A6I2FPQ9-F1
#
_cell.length_a   1.000
_cell.length_b   1.000
_cell.length_c   1.000
_cell.angle_alpha   90.00
_cell.angle_beta   90.00
_cell.angle_gamma   90.00
#
_symmetry.space_group_name_H-M   'P 1'
#
loop_
_entity.id
_entity.type
_entity.pdbx_description
1 polymer ?
#
loop_
_entity_poly.entity_id
_entity_poly.type
_entity_poly.pdbx_seq_one_letter_code
_entity_poly.pdbx_strand_id
1 'polypeptide(L)'
;MPFMTFLLAFGAAARLTRLITDDYLTRYLRVWVVRRTGVTSDLSYLVTCAWCSGLWACGGMFTLAYFYGTAPWFIWPAAALAASWVYGLIATHLDGTEQ
;
A
#
# COMPACT_ATOMS: atom_id res chain seq x y z
N MET A 1 -11.00 -17.82 3.72
CA MET A 1 -10.04 -17.26 2.74
C MET A 1 -8.84 -18.19 2.68
N PRO A 2 -8.37 -18.63 1.51
CA PRO A 2 -7.16 -19.46 1.42
C PRO A 2 -5.90 -18.69 1.82
N PHE A 3 -4.92 -19.38 2.42
CA PHE A 3 -3.69 -18.78 2.95
C PHE A 3 -2.94 -17.91 1.92
N MET A 4 -2.86 -18.36 0.68
CA MET A 4 -2.24 -17.60 -0.41
C MET A 4 -2.89 -16.24 -0.63
N THR A 5 -4.23 -16.17 -0.67
CA THR A 5 -4.96 -14.91 -0.87
C THR A 5 -4.79 -13.95 0.30
N PHE A 6 -4.67 -14.49 1.52
CA PHE A 6 -4.38 -13.69 2.70
C PHE A 6 -3.01 -13.00 2.59
N LEU A 7 -1.97 -13.76 2.23
CA LEU A 7 -0.62 -13.20 2.05
C LEU A 7 -0.56 -12.17 0.91
N LEU A 8 -1.25 -12.45 -0.21
CA LEU A 8 -1.34 -11.53 -1.33
C LEU A 8 -2.03 -10.22 -0.94
N ALA A 9 -3.17 -10.30 -0.26
CA ALA A 9 -3.89 -9.13 0.23
C ALA A 9 -3.04 -8.32 1.23
N PHE A 10 -2.33 -9.00 2.13
CA PHE A 10 -1.44 -8.37 3.10
C PHE A 10 -0.28 -7.62 2.43
N GLY A 11 0.45 -8.29 1.53
CA GLY A 11 1.57 -7.66 0.81
C GLY A 11 1.11 -6.52 -0.11
N ALA A 12 -0.05 -6.68 -0.74
CA ALA A 12 -0.62 -5.63 -1.58
C ALA A 12 -1.10 -4.42 -0.76
N ALA A 13 -1.69 -4.64 0.42
CA ALA A 13 -2.01 -3.57 1.36
C ALA A 13 -0.75 -2.83 1.81
N ALA A 14 0.33 -3.55 2.17
CA ALA A 14 1.60 -2.94 2.55
C ALA A 14 2.21 -2.07 1.44
N ARG A 15 2.17 -2.53 0.18
CA ARG A 15 2.59 -1.71 -0.97
C ARG A 15 1.72 -0.48 -1.12
N LEU A 16 0.40 -0.63 -1.02
CA LEU A 16 -0.56 0.44 -1.19
C LEU A 16 -0.39 1.53 -0.13
N THR A 17 -0.18 1.15 1.14
CA THR A 17 0.13 2.08 2.22
C THR A 17 1.37 2.90 1.89
N ARG A 18 2.46 2.24 1.50
CA ARG A 18 3.71 2.93 1.11
C ARG A 18 3.50 3.83 -0.11
N LEU A 19 2.68 3.39 -1.08
CA LEU A 19 2.32 4.19 -2.25
C LEU A 19 1.65 5.50 -1.81
N ILE A 20 0.72 5.43 -0.87
CA ILE A 20 -0.02 6.60 -0.38
C ILE A 20 0.90 7.53 0.43
N THR A 21 1.72 6.98 1.32
CA THR A 21 2.41 7.75 2.36
C THR A 21 3.89 8.00 2.16
N ASP A 22 4.54 7.42 1.16
CA ASP A 22 6.00 7.62 1.00
C ASP A 22 6.48 7.66 -0.44
N ASP A 23 5.74 7.04 -1.36
CA ASP A 23 6.18 6.94 -2.76
C ASP A 23 6.26 8.31 -3.45
N TYR A 24 7.38 8.56 -4.13
CA TYR A 24 7.64 9.80 -4.84
C TYR A 24 6.57 10.07 -5.89
N LEU A 25 6.02 9.03 -6.52
CA LEU A 25 5.01 9.18 -7.56
C LEU A 25 3.72 9.86 -7.04
N THR A 26 3.35 9.60 -5.79
CA THR A 26 2.16 10.20 -5.17
C THR A 26 2.45 11.52 -4.46
N ARG A 27 3.70 11.99 -4.46
CA ARG A 27 4.10 13.23 -3.80
C ARG A 27 3.29 14.44 -4.27
N TYR A 28 3.08 14.57 -5.57
CA TYR A 28 2.29 15.68 -6.12
C TYR A 28 0.85 15.65 -5.61
N LEU A 29 0.22 14.47 -5.61
CA LEU A 29 -1.14 14.28 -5.11
C LEU A 29 -1.23 14.60 -3.61
N ARG A 30 -0.24 14.17 -2.82
CA ARG A 30 -0.22 14.44 -1.38
C ARG A 30 -0.07 15.93 -1.07
N VAL A 31 0.86 16.60 -1.74
CA VAL A 31 1.05 18.05 -1.59
C VAL A 31 -0.21 18.80 -2.02
N TRP A 32 -0.86 18.36 -3.10
CA TRP A 32 -2.13 18.93 -3.55
C TRP A 32 -3.25 18.75 -2.51
N VAL A 33 -3.39 17.55 -1.92
CA VAL A 33 -4.36 17.28 -0.85
C VAL A 33 -4.09 18.20 0.33
N VAL A 34 -2.85 18.24 0.84
CA VAL A 34 -2.48 19.05 2.00
C VAL A 34 -2.72 20.54 1.76
N ARG A 35 -2.43 21.04 0.55
CA ARG A 35 -2.71 22.43 0.18
C ARG A 35 -4.21 22.74 0.13
N ARG A 36 -5.03 21.76 -0.23
CA ARG A 36 -6.48 21.94 -0.41
C ARG A 36 -7.25 21.82 0.91
N THR A 37 -6.89 20.87 1.76
CA THR A 37 -7.62 20.59 3.02
C THR A 37 -6.97 21.24 4.24
N GLY A 38 -5.73 21.72 4.11
CA GLY A 38 -4.97 22.30 5.22
C GLY A 38 -4.19 21.25 6.02
N VAL A 39 -3.11 21.69 6.65
CA VAL A 39 -2.12 20.80 7.31
C VAL A 39 -2.71 20.03 8.49
N THR A 40 -3.70 20.61 9.19
CA THR A 40 -4.34 20.03 10.38
C THR A 40 -5.60 19.21 10.09
N SER A 41 -5.97 19.03 8.83
CA SER A 41 -7.17 18.25 8.48
C SER A 41 -6.96 16.74 8.58
N ASP A 42 -8.02 16.01 8.93
CA ASP A 42 -8.01 14.54 9.02
C ASP A 42 -7.59 13.88 7.70
N LEU A 43 -7.93 14.51 6.57
CA LEU A 43 -7.60 14.01 5.23
C LEU A 43 -6.10 14.17 4.93
N SER A 44 -5.48 15.26 5.39
CA SER A 44 -4.02 15.42 5.35
C SER A 44 -3.32 14.38 6.22
N TYR A 45 -3.89 14.05 7.39
CA TYR A 45 -3.37 13.01 8.27
C TYR A 45 -3.46 11.62 7.63
N LEU A 46 -4.57 11.32 6.93
CA LEU A 46 -4.77 10.05 6.22
C LEU A 46 -3.68 9.78 5.18
N VAL A 47 -3.28 10.80 4.40
CA VAL A 47 -2.31 10.63 3.30
C VAL A 47 -0.85 10.76 3.74
N THR A 48 -0.59 11.21 4.97
CA THR A 48 0.77 11.36 5.52
C THR A 48 1.11 10.32 6.57
N CYS A 49 0.12 9.81 7.32
CA CYS A 49 0.32 8.81 8.36
C CYS A 49 0.21 7.39 7.81
N ALA A 50 1.33 6.64 7.85
CA ALA A 50 1.39 5.25 7.42
C ALA A 50 0.48 4.32 8.24
N TRP A 51 0.29 4.62 9.53
CA TRP A 51 -0.60 3.84 10.40
C TRP A 51 -2.07 4.00 10.01
N CYS A 52 -2.50 5.24 9.78
CA CYS A 52 -3.90 5.54 9.43
C CYS A 52 -4.23 5.01 8.03
N SER A 53 -3.41 5.34 7.03
CA SER A 53 -3.56 4.78 5.70
C SER A 53 -3.45 3.26 5.68
N GLY A 54 -2.59 2.67 6.53
CA GLY A 54 -2.44 1.23 6.70
C GLY A 54 -3.73 0.55 7.12
N LEU A 55 -4.43 1.09 8.11
CA LEU A 55 -5.73 0.56 8.55
C LEU A 55 -6.74 0.51 7.40
N TRP A 56 -6.86 1.60 6.64
CA TRP A 56 -7.79 1.70 5.51
C TRP A 56 -7.37 0.84 4.32
N ALA A 57 -6.07 0.78 4.01
CA ALA A 57 -5.53 -0.07 2.96
C ALA A 57 -5.77 -1.55 3.26
N CYS A 58 -5.48 -1.99 4.49
CA CYS A 58 -5.77 -3.34 4.96
C CYS A 58 -7.28 -3.61 4.91
N GLY A 59 -8.11 -2.75 5.50
CA GLY A 59 -9.56 -2.91 5.49
C GLY A 59 -10.12 -3.07 4.08
N GLY A 60 -9.70 -2.22 3.14
CA GLY A 60 -10.09 -2.30 1.74
C GLY A 60 -9.61 -3.58 1.06
N MET A 61 -8.33 -3.92 1.16
CA MET A 61 -7.76 -5.09 0.48
C MET A 61 -8.28 -6.41 1.03
N PHE A 62 -8.48 -6.53 2.35
CA PHE A 62 -9.07 -7.73 2.94
C PHE A 62 -10.56 -7.87 2.61
N THR A 63 -11.30 -6.76 2.51
CA THR A 63 -12.69 -6.79 2.05
C THR A 63 -12.76 -7.24 0.58
N LEU A 64 -11.90 -6.71 -0.29
CA LEU A 64 -11.79 -7.18 -1.67
C LEU A 64 -11.40 -8.65 -1.77
N ALA A 65 -10.44 -9.10 -0.93
CA ALA A 65 -10.05 -10.50 -0.88
C ALA A 65 -11.19 -11.42 -0.40
N TYR A 66 -12.06 -10.93 0.49
CA TYR A 66 -13.24 -11.68 0.94
C TYR A 66 -14.21 -11.95 -0.19
N PHE A 67 -14.53 -10.93 -1.00
CA PHE A 67 -15.51 -11.04 -2.08
C PHE A 67 -14.93 -11.64 -3.37
N TYR A 68 -13.66 -11.33 -3.68
CA TYR A 68 -13.06 -11.60 -4.99
C TYR A 68 -11.74 -12.38 -4.92
N GLY A 69 -11.36 -12.95 -3.77
CA GLY A 69 -10.09 -13.63 -3.59
C GLY A 69 -9.83 -14.80 -4.54
N THR A 70 -10.86 -15.39 -5.15
CA THR A 70 -10.73 -16.47 -6.14
C THR A 70 -10.67 -15.96 -7.59
N ALA A 71 -10.98 -14.69 -7.81
CA ALA A 71 -11.06 -14.15 -9.15
C ALA A 71 -9.66 -13.81 -9.69
N PRO A 72 -9.30 -14.22 -10.91
CA PRO A 72 -7.97 -13.99 -11.46
C PRO A 72 -7.66 -12.49 -11.60
N TRP A 73 -8.68 -11.66 -11.85
CA TRP A 73 -8.52 -10.21 -11.94
C TRP A 73 -8.10 -9.55 -10.61
N PHE A 74 -8.36 -10.19 -9.46
CA PHE A 74 -7.86 -9.73 -8.17
C PHE A 74 -6.47 -10.33 -7.86
N ILE A 75 -6.29 -11.63 -8.13
CA ILE A 75 -5.06 -12.36 -7.80
C ILE A 75 -3.85 -11.78 -8.53
N TRP A 76 -3.94 -11.52 -9.84
CA TRP A 76 -2.78 -11.05 -10.62
C TRP A 76 -2.30 -9.66 -10.17
N PRO A 77 -3.16 -8.63 -10.02
CA PRO A 77 -2.73 -7.34 -9.50
C PRO A 77 -2.26 -7.40 -8.05
N ALA A 78 -2.94 -8.18 -7.18
CA ALA A 78 -2.51 -8.35 -5.79
C ALA A 78 -1.12 -9.00 -5.71
N ALA A 79 -0.84 -9.99 -6.57
CA ALA A 79 0.47 -10.62 -6.68
C ALA A 79 1.54 -9.65 -7.16
N ALA A 80 1.26 -8.85 -8.19
CA ALA A 80 2.19 -7.84 -8.67
C ALA A 80 2.51 -6.79 -7.57
N LEU A 81 1.50 -6.32 -6.85
CA LEU A 81 1.67 -5.37 -5.74
C LEU A 81 2.48 -5.98 -4.60
N ALA A 82 2.12 -7.18 -4.15
CA ALA A 82 2.84 -7.88 -3.09
C ALA A 82 4.30 -8.18 -3.48
N ALA A 83 4.53 -8.68 -4.70
CA ALA A 83 5.87 -8.95 -5.21
C ALA A 83 6.72 -7.68 -5.29
N SER A 84 6.15 -6.55 -5.75
CA SER A 84 6.88 -5.27 -5.81
C SER A 84 7.29 -4.75 -4.43
N TRP A 85 6.50 -5.03 -3.39
CA TRP A 85 6.83 -4.67 -2.02
C TRP A 85 7.98 -5.54 -1.48
N VAL A 86 7.91 -6.85 -1.69
CA VAL A 86 8.96 -7.78 -1.30
C VAL A 86 10.26 -7.45 -2.03
N TYR A 87 10.21 -7.23 -3.34
CA TYR A 87 11.38 -6.84 -4.13
C TYR A 87 11.98 -5.53 -3.64
N GLY A 88 11.15 -4.53 -3.33
CA GLY A 88 11.60 -3.26 -2.76
C GLY A 88 12.32 -3.41 -1.42
N LEU A 89 11.85 -4.31 -0.54
CA LEU A 89 12.54 -4.63 0.71
C LEU A 89 13.89 -5.33 0.47
N ILE A 90 13.90 -6.31 -0.43
CA ILE A 90 15.12 -7.04 -0.78
C ILE A 90 16.16 -6.09 -1.36
N ALA A 91 15.77 -5.23 -2.31
CA ALA A 91 16.67 -4.25 -2.92
C ALA A 91 17.30 -3.33 -1.86
N THR A 92 16.51 -2.79 -0.91
CA THR A 92 17.06 -1.95 0.16
C THR A 92 18.05 -2.66 1.08
N HIS A 93 17.97 -3.98 1.21
CA HIS A 93 18.89 -4.76 2.03
C HIS A 93 20.12 -5.25 1.27
N LEU A 94 19.98 -5.58 -0.02
CA LEU A 94 21.10 -5.98 -0.87
C LEU A 94 21.99 -4.77 -1.18
N ASP A 95 21.41 -3.67 -1.63
CA ASP A 95 22.13 -2.45 -2.00
C ASP A 95 22.62 -1.68 -0.76
N GLY A 96 22.01 -1.93 0.41
CA GLY A 96 22.43 -1.37 1.70
C GLY A 96 23.76 -1.92 2.23
N THR A 97 24.37 -2.90 1.57
CA THR A 97 25.73 -3.38 1.90
C THR A 97 26.85 -2.58 1.24
N GLU A 98 26.52 -1.64 0.35
CA GLU A 98 27.49 -0.79 -0.36
C GLU A 98 27.61 0.65 0.17
N GLN A 99 27.04 0.96 1.35
CA GLN A 99 27.12 2.29 1.99
C GLN A 99 27.97 2.30 3.25
#